data_AF-A0A523D7V3-F1
#
_entry.id   AF-A0A523D7V3-F1
#
_cell.length_a   1.000
_cell.length_b   1.000
_cell.length_c   1.000
_cell.angle_alpha   90.00
_cell.angle_beta   90.00
_cell.angle_gamma   90.00
#
_symmetry.space_group_name_H-M   'P 1'
#
loop_
_entity.id
_entity.type
_entity.pdbx_description
1 polymer ?
#
loop_
_entity_poly.entity_id
_entity_poly.type
_entity_poly.pdbx_seq_one_letter_code
_entity_poly.pdbx_strand_id
1 'polypeptide(L)'
;MSTVGDVKAGNEGYLNEHMRLLFNEGFSFSGYERNHLFLNLEGKGFKDISGVSGIDSISDGRAAVTADFDNDGDLDILVTTIQGEGHLLFRNNVGQNNNFIRIALEGRASGKDAFGAIVRLKTDQGILTRVKSGGGGFLAQHDPRLLFGLGKAEGADWVEVAWPSGQLQRLGPVPSGTSWKIVEGVDILQETPERLTRLVDPIGSEQALWHKLQVIQNADFPRLEVRRLEGPTTTLKKGVPYFLNLWATWCIPCRQEMPELQKLLPRFQARGIQLVGLSVDQDVEAAGIKTFAAQLGVTYPLYTIDEENVGKIFGEEIFIPLSFLIDDKGRVAEVFEGWSPQSQRRIHQLLE
;
A
#
# COMPACT_ATOMS: atom_id res chain seq x y z
N MET A 1 24.38 43.05 31.65
CA MET A 1 24.23 42.24 30.42
C MET A 1 22.76 41.89 30.29
N SER A 2 22.11 42.49 29.31
CA SER A 2 20.66 42.48 29.12
C SER A 2 20.16 41.11 28.64
N THR A 3 19.14 40.61 29.32
CA THR A 3 18.26 39.53 28.89
C THR A 3 17.42 39.99 27.69
N VAL A 4 17.89 39.72 26.48
CA VAL A 4 17.05 39.65 25.27
C VAL A 4 17.63 38.54 24.39
N GLY A 5 17.37 37.30 24.79
CA GLY A 5 17.51 36.14 23.92
C GLY A 5 16.21 36.03 23.12
N ASP A 6 16.34 36.26 21.82
CA ASP A 6 15.28 36.32 20.82
C ASP A 6 14.29 35.15 20.94
N VAL A 7 13.12 35.39 21.52
CA VAL A 7 11.96 34.49 21.43
C VAL A 7 11.30 34.77 20.07
N LYS A 8 12.00 34.38 19.01
CA LYS A 8 11.50 34.35 17.63
C LYS A 8 11.68 32.97 16.98
N ALA A 9 11.68 31.90 17.78
CA ALA A 9 11.42 30.56 17.27
C ALA A 9 9.89 30.35 17.12
N GLY A 10 9.24 31.21 16.33
CA GLY A 10 7.90 30.95 15.82
C GLY A 10 8.05 30.19 14.52
N ASN A 11 7.47 28.99 14.42
CA ASN A 11 7.26 28.09 13.26
C ASN A 11 8.27 28.02 12.09
N GLU A 12 8.83 29.12 11.58
CA GLU A 12 9.81 29.16 10.48
C GLU A 12 11.12 28.44 10.82
N GLY A 13 11.56 28.46 12.08
CA GLY A 13 12.74 27.68 12.51
C GLY A 13 12.51 26.17 12.60
N TYR A 14 11.24 25.73 12.65
CA TYR A 14 10.86 24.31 12.63
C TYR A 14 10.78 23.77 11.20
N LEU A 15 10.76 24.64 10.20
CA LEU A 15 10.86 24.33 8.77
C LEU A 15 12.32 24.41 8.32
N ASN A 16 13.18 23.60 8.93
CA ASN A 16 14.55 23.45 8.42
C ASN A 16 14.56 22.54 7.18
N GLU A 17 15.64 22.60 6.41
CA GLU A 17 15.85 21.75 5.22
C GLU A 17 15.60 20.26 5.53
N HIS A 18 15.93 19.82 6.74
CA HIS A 18 15.66 18.45 7.18
C HIS A 18 14.16 18.12 7.16
N MET A 19 13.28 18.97 7.72
CA MET A 19 11.83 18.75 7.70
C MET A 19 11.26 18.79 6.27
N ARG A 20 11.81 19.63 5.39
CA ARG A 20 11.47 19.63 3.96
C ARG A 20 11.86 18.31 3.29
N LEU A 21 13.08 17.83 3.49
CA LEU A 21 13.55 16.54 2.98
C LEU A 21 12.73 15.37 3.54
N LEU A 22 12.33 15.44 4.80
CA LEU A 22 11.53 14.40 5.47
C LEU A 22 10.11 14.29 4.89
N PHE A 23 9.37 15.41 4.86
CA PHE A 23 7.97 15.40 4.46
C PHE A 23 7.75 15.47 2.95
N ASN A 24 8.64 16.14 2.20
CA ASN A 24 8.47 16.31 0.75
C ASN A 24 9.35 15.36 -0.08
N GLU A 25 10.50 14.93 0.45
CA GLU A 25 11.42 14.02 -0.27
C GLU A 25 11.49 12.62 0.36
N GLY A 26 10.66 12.35 1.38
CA GLY A 26 10.51 11.02 1.97
C GLY A 26 11.71 10.51 2.77
N PHE A 27 12.57 11.40 3.28
CA PHE A 27 13.70 10.98 4.11
C PHE A 27 13.24 10.29 5.41
N SER A 28 14.02 9.29 5.84
CA SER A 28 13.80 8.59 7.12
C SER A 28 14.30 9.40 8.32
N PHE A 29 13.45 9.57 9.33
CA PHE A 29 13.76 9.92 10.73
C PHE A 29 14.55 8.83 11.45
N SER A 30 14.36 7.55 11.11
CA SER A 30 14.96 6.41 11.83
C SER A 30 16.08 5.70 11.04
N GLY A 31 16.65 6.33 10.01
CA GLY A 31 17.77 5.76 9.24
C GLY A 31 17.42 4.50 8.44
N TYR A 32 16.17 4.38 7.98
CA TYR A 32 15.63 3.25 7.23
C TYR A 32 15.67 1.93 8.02
N GLU A 33 15.51 2.00 9.34
CA GLU A 33 15.31 0.82 10.18
C GLU A 33 14.08 0.04 9.71
N ARG A 34 14.18 -1.29 9.70
CA ARG A 34 13.16 -2.18 9.16
C ARG A 34 12.18 -2.61 10.24
N ASN A 35 10.92 -2.76 9.86
CA ASN A 35 9.94 -3.43 10.71
C ASN A 35 10.31 -4.91 10.92
N HIS A 36 10.21 -5.38 12.16
CA HIS A 36 10.46 -6.78 12.51
C HIS A 36 9.22 -7.50 13.05
N LEU A 37 8.99 -8.73 12.61
CA LEU A 37 7.99 -9.64 13.14
C LEU A 37 8.63 -10.98 13.51
N PHE A 38 8.37 -11.41 14.74
CA PHE A 38 8.94 -12.61 15.32
C PHE A 38 7.86 -13.64 15.62
N LEU A 39 7.98 -14.83 15.01
CA LEU A 39 7.12 -15.97 15.29
C LEU A 39 7.57 -16.69 16.56
N ASN A 40 6.67 -16.86 17.52
CA ASN A 40 6.91 -17.66 18.72
C ASN A 40 6.95 -19.16 18.35
N LEU A 41 8.04 -19.85 18.72
CA LEU A 41 8.23 -21.28 18.49
C LEU A 41 7.81 -22.10 19.72
N GLU A 42 6.55 -21.94 20.15
CA GLU A 42 5.97 -22.67 21.28
C GLU A 42 6.78 -22.52 22.59
N GLY A 43 7.29 -21.32 22.85
CA GLY A 43 8.10 -21.02 24.03
C GLY A 43 9.56 -21.49 23.94
N LYS A 44 9.98 -22.11 22.83
CA LYS A 44 11.38 -22.54 22.59
C LYS A 44 12.27 -21.42 22.05
N GLY A 45 11.67 -20.29 21.68
CA GLY A 45 12.36 -19.13 21.13
C GLY A 45 11.50 -18.39 20.12
N PHE A 46 12.14 -17.49 19.38
CA PHE A 46 11.49 -16.67 18.36
C PHE A 46 12.26 -16.75 17.05
N LYS A 47 11.54 -16.75 15.93
CA LYS A 47 12.11 -16.71 14.57
C LYS A 47 11.71 -15.41 13.88
N ASP A 48 12.67 -14.66 13.37
CA ASP A 48 12.39 -13.53 12.48
C ASP A 48 11.74 -14.05 11.19
N ILE A 49 10.52 -13.58 10.92
CA ILE A 49 9.73 -13.90 9.73
C ILE A 49 9.36 -12.63 8.94
N SER A 50 10.07 -11.52 9.15
CA SER A 50 9.71 -10.20 8.63
C SER A 50 9.65 -10.17 7.11
N GLY A 51 10.67 -10.74 6.44
CA GLY A 51 10.71 -10.80 4.98
C GLY A 51 9.64 -11.71 4.37
N VAL A 52 9.36 -12.86 5.00
CA VAL A 52 8.37 -13.82 4.46
C VAL A 52 6.92 -13.44 4.77
N SER A 53 6.69 -12.67 5.82
CA SER A 53 5.37 -12.11 6.13
C SER A 53 5.03 -10.86 5.32
N GLY A 54 6.03 -10.23 4.68
CA GLY A 54 5.88 -8.99 3.93
C GLY A 54 5.81 -7.74 4.80
N ILE A 55 5.96 -7.87 6.13
CA ILE A 55 5.93 -6.72 7.05
C ILE A 55 7.21 -5.89 7.02
N ASP A 56 8.30 -6.46 6.47
CA ASP A 56 9.60 -5.81 6.29
C ASP A 56 9.45 -4.56 5.42
N SER A 57 9.31 -3.42 6.10
CA SER A 57 9.22 -2.09 5.51
C SER A 57 10.30 -1.20 6.11
N ILE A 58 10.92 -0.39 5.26
CA ILE A 58 11.89 0.66 5.63
C ILE A 58 11.22 2.01 5.93
N SER A 59 9.88 2.08 5.89
CA SER A 59 9.11 3.26 6.29
C SER A 59 9.24 3.47 7.80
N ASP A 60 9.29 4.71 8.28
CA ASP A 60 9.34 4.92 9.73
C ASP A 60 7.98 4.74 10.37
N GLY A 61 7.78 3.52 10.89
CA GLY A 61 6.67 3.19 11.75
C GLY A 61 6.68 4.00 13.05
N ARG A 62 5.49 4.36 13.56
CA ARG A 62 5.32 5.04 14.85
C ARG A 62 4.41 4.31 15.80
N ALA A 63 3.25 3.87 15.33
CA ALA A 63 2.33 3.08 16.11
C ALA A 63 2.07 1.75 15.39
N ALA A 64 1.99 0.66 16.14
CA ALA A 64 1.56 -0.64 15.65
C ALA A 64 0.33 -1.09 16.44
N VAL A 65 -0.74 -1.43 15.72
CA VAL A 65 -2.03 -1.84 16.29
C VAL A 65 -2.38 -3.22 15.74
N THR A 66 -2.64 -4.18 16.62
CA THR A 66 -3.26 -5.45 16.24
C THR A 66 -4.76 -5.38 16.46
N ALA A 67 -5.52 -5.80 15.45
CA ALA A 67 -6.97 -5.92 15.52
C ALA A 67 -7.45 -6.91 14.48
N ASP A 68 -8.59 -7.54 14.74
CA ASP A 68 -9.29 -8.29 13.70
C ASP A 68 -10.21 -7.31 12.95
N PHE A 69 -9.70 -6.71 11.87
CA PHE A 69 -10.39 -5.61 11.19
C PHE A 69 -11.59 -6.08 10.39
N ASP A 70 -11.58 -7.33 9.90
CA ASP A 70 -12.70 -7.90 9.14
C ASP A 70 -13.53 -8.95 9.86
N ASN A 71 -13.23 -9.18 11.14
CA ASN A 71 -13.90 -10.08 12.07
C ASN A 71 -13.78 -11.57 11.70
N ASP A 72 -12.75 -11.95 10.94
CA ASP A 72 -12.58 -13.31 10.40
C ASP A 72 -11.96 -14.31 11.38
N GLY A 73 -11.50 -13.84 12.54
CA GLY A 73 -10.94 -14.68 13.59
C GLY A 73 -9.43 -14.71 13.64
N ASP A 74 -8.75 -13.85 12.89
CA ASP A 74 -7.32 -13.64 13.02
C ASP A 74 -6.96 -12.14 13.25
N LEU A 75 -5.72 -11.85 13.66
CA LEU A 75 -5.30 -10.49 13.96
C LEU A 75 -4.46 -9.93 12.81
N ASP A 76 -4.96 -8.86 12.20
CA ASP A 76 -4.21 -8.00 11.30
C ASP A 76 -3.31 -7.03 12.07
N ILE A 77 -2.42 -6.35 11.33
CA ILE A 77 -1.51 -5.35 11.88
C ILE A 77 -1.65 -4.04 11.08
N LEU A 78 -2.00 -2.95 11.75
CA LEU A 78 -1.92 -1.60 11.21
C LEU A 78 -0.66 -0.91 11.76
N VAL A 79 0.18 -0.41 10.87
CA VAL A 79 1.37 0.40 11.19
C VAL A 79 1.17 1.82 10.67
N THR A 80 1.18 2.80 11.57
CA THR A 80 1.23 4.21 11.15
C THR A 80 2.66 4.60 10.82
N THR A 81 2.80 5.37 9.75
CA THR A 81 4.08 5.80 9.16
C THR A 81 4.14 7.31 9.11
N ILE A 82 5.35 7.89 9.13
CA ILE A 82 5.56 9.33 8.93
C ILE A 82 5.95 9.66 7.48
N GLN A 83 6.69 8.78 6.79
CA GLN A 83 7.02 8.96 5.37
C GLN A 83 6.04 8.27 4.44
N GLY A 84 5.86 8.89 3.27
CA GLY A 84 4.97 8.37 2.23
C GLY A 84 3.52 8.55 2.62
N GLU A 85 2.66 8.78 1.64
CA GLU A 85 1.25 9.13 1.86
C GLU A 85 0.38 7.97 2.40
N GLY A 86 0.96 6.91 2.98
CA GLY A 86 0.21 5.71 3.35
C GLY A 86 0.67 5.05 4.65
N HIS A 87 -0.28 4.88 5.56
CA HIS A 87 -0.20 3.89 6.63
C HIS A 87 -0.28 2.48 6.05
N LEU A 88 0.34 1.50 6.72
CA LEU A 88 0.44 0.13 6.23
C LEU A 88 -0.54 -0.76 6.98
N LEU A 89 -1.47 -1.38 6.27
CA LEU A 89 -2.33 -2.43 6.80
C LEU A 89 -1.86 -3.79 6.27
N PHE A 90 -1.43 -4.66 7.17
CA PHE A 90 -1.02 -6.02 6.88
C PHE A 90 -2.18 -6.96 7.25
N ARG A 91 -2.88 -7.44 6.23
CA ARG A 91 -3.93 -8.45 6.41
C ARG A 91 -3.28 -9.81 6.71
N ASN A 92 -3.56 -10.36 7.88
CA ASN A 92 -3.10 -11.69 8.22
C ASN A 92 -4.01 -12.74 7.56
N ASN A 93 -3.42 -13.84 7.10
CA ASN A 93 -4.15 -14.97 6.52
C ASN A 93 -3.54 -16.31 6.95
N VAL A 94 -2.63 -16.27 7.93
CA VAL A 94 -1.96 -17.47 8.42
C VAL A 94 -2.91 -18.19 9.37
N GLY A 95 -3.24 -19.44 9.04
CA GLY A 95 -4.07 -20.26 9.92
C GLY A 95 -5.58 -20.01 9.80
N GLN A 96 -6.04 -19.42 8.70
CA GLN A 96 -7.46 -19.17 8.36
C GLN A 96 -8.41 -20.39 8.48
N ASN A 97 -7.85 -21.61 8.48
CA ASN A 97 -8.60 -22.85 8.72
C ASN A 97 -8.66 -23.25 10.20
N ASN A 98 -8.24 -22.38 11.12
CA ASN A 98 -8.25 -22.63 12.56
C ASN A 98 -9.44 -21.95 13.21
N ASN A 99 -9.82 -22.50 14.34
CA ASN A 99 -10.92 -22.06 15.15
C ASN A 99 -10.51 -20.92 16.08
N PHE A 100 -11.46 -20.08 16.45
CA PHE A 100 -11.25 -18.99 17.41
C PHE A 100 -12.43 -18.84 18.38
N ILE A 101 -12.23 -18.15 19.50
CA ILE A 101 -13.28 -17.58 20.35
C ILE A 101 -12.91 -16.13 20.63
N ARG A 102 -13.90 -15.24 20.54
CA ARG A 102 -13.75 -13.83 20.91
C ARG A 102 -14.53 -13.50 22.18
N ILE A 103 -13.89 -12.79 23.10
CA ILE A 103 -14.49 -12.37 24.37
C ILE A 103 -14.41 -10.85 24.53
N ALA A 104 -15.57 -10.20 24.66
CA ALA A 104 -15.71 -8.83 25.13
C ALA A 104 -16.08 -8.82 26.62
N LEU A 105 -15.48 -7.90 27.38
CA LEU A 105 -15.74 -7.74 28.81
C LEU A 105 -16.37 -6.39 29.11
N GLU A 106 -17.36 -6.38 30.00
CA GLU A 106 -17.92 -5.18 30.61
C GLU A 106 -17.85 -5.29 32.14
N GLY A 107 -17.05 -4.44 32.76
CA GLY A 107 -16.97 -4.33 34.22
C GLY A 107 -18.15 -3.54 34.81
N ARG A 108 -18.52 -3.89 36.04
CA ARG A 108 -19.52 -3.19 36.86
C ARG A 108 -18.94 -2.72 38.19
N ALA A 109 -18.35 -3.64 38.96
CA ALA A 109 -17.63 -3.34 40.19
C ALA A 109 -16.18 -2.94 39.88
N SER A 110 -15.61 -3.57 38.86
CA SER A 110 -14.39 -3.13 38.17
C SER A 110 -14.70 -1.96 37.22
N GLY A 111 -13.66 -1.30 36.69
CA GLY A 111 -13.83 -0.29 35.64
C GLY A 111 -14.58 -0.85 34.42
N LYS A 112 -15.35 -0.02 33.71
CA LYS A 112 -16.24 -0.44 32.62
C LYS A 112 -15.54 -1.27 31.54
N ASP A 113 -14.31 -0.91 31.20
CA ASP A 113 -13.50 -1.64 30.21
C ASP A 113 -12.81 -2.88 30.79
N ALA A 114 -12.90 -3.15 32.09
CA ALA A 114 -12.31 -4.31 32.76
C ALA A 114 -10.80 -4.50 32.49
N PHE A 115 -10.05 -3.40 32.34
CA PHE A 115 -8.59 -3.47 32.23
C PHE A 115 -7.99 -4.13 33.47
N GLY A 116 -7.04 -5.03 33.24
CA GLY A 116 -6.44 -5.91 34.26
C GLY A 116 -7.16 -7.24 34.46
N ALA A 117 -8.34 -7.45 33.86
CA ALA A 117 -9.03 -8.75 33.94
C ALA A 117 -8.21 -9.86 33.26
N ILE A 118 -8.20 -11.04 33.88
CA ILE A 118 -7.54 -12.23 33.34
C ILE A 118 -8.63 -13.19 32.87
N VAL A 119 -8.61 -13.53 31.58
CA VAL A 119 -9.55 -14.47 30.98
C VAL A 119 -8.82 -15.77 30.65
N ARG A 120 -9.38 -16.89 31.11
CA ARG A 120 -8.91 -18.24 30.82
C ARG A 120 -9.97 -19.03 30.08
N LEU A 121 -9.57 -19.72 29.02
CA LEU A 121 -10.38 -20.69 28.31
C LEU A 121 -9.79 -22.08 28.49
N LYS A 122 -10.61 -23.06 28.88
CA LYS A 122 -10.20 -24.46 28.92
C LYS A 122 -10.68 -25.17 27.68
N THR A 123 -9.76 -25.69 26.89
CA THR A 123 -10.03 -26.54 25.73
C THR A 123 -9.51 -27.96 26.00
N ASP A 124 -9.77 -28.86 25.06
CA ASP A 124 -9.16 -30.19 24.97
C ASP A 124 -7.62 -30.13 24.87
N GLN A 125 -7.08 -29.10 24.22
CA GLN A 125 -5.63 -28.87 24.04
C GLN A 125 -4.95 -28.22 25.26
N GLY A 126 -5.69 -27.60 26.19
CA GLY A 126 -5.08 -26.96 27.35
C GLY A 126 -5.85 -25.76 27.88
N ILE A 127 -5.17 -24.90 28.65
CA ILE A 127 -5.74 -23.63 29.11
C ILE A 127 -5.06 -22.49 28.37
N LEU A 128 -5.85 -21.70 27.66
CA LEU A 128 -5.40 -20.46 27.03
C LEU A 128 -5.67 -19.31 28.00
N THR A 129 -4.72 -18.39 28.14
CA THR A 129 -4.85 -17.22 29.01
C THR A 129 -4.63 -15.94 28.22
N ARG A 130 -5.44 -14.92 28.49
CA ARG A 130 -5.28 -13.54 28.02
C ARG A 130 -5.50 -12.59 29.17
N VAL A 131 -4.79 -11.47 29.16
CA VAL A 131 -5.01 -10.35 30.08
C VAL A 131 -5.58 -9.20 29.26
N LYS A 132 -6.68 -8.60 29.73
CA LYS A 132 -7.23 -7.40 29.09
C LYS A 132 -6.38 -6.20 29.49
N SER A 133 -5.47 -5.79 28.63
CA SER A 133 -4.62 -4.63 28.83
C SER A 133 -5.21 -3.39 28.16
N GLY A 134 -4.91 -2.21 28.71
CA GLY A 134 -5.09 -0.95 28.01
C GLY A 134 -3.83 -0.60 27.21
N GLY A 135 -3.99 0.03 26.04
CA GLY A 135 -2.89 0.30 25.12
C GLY A 135 -2.37 -0.96 24.41
N GLY A 136 -1.27 -0.80 23.67
CA GLY A 136 -0.67 -1.89 22.90
C GLY A 136 0.66 -1.55 22.22
N GLY A 137 1.20 -0.37 22.50
CA GLY A 137 2.40 0.14 21.85
C GLY A 137 2.51 1.64 22.02
N PHE A 138 3.51 2.24 21.38
CA PHE A 138 3.67 3.69 21.36
C PHE A 138 2.48 4.33 20.63
N LEU A 139 1.74 5.22 21.32
CA LEU A 139 0.57 5.93 20.78
C LEU A 139 -0.51 5.00 20.18
N ALA A 140 -0.62 3.77 20.68
CA ALA A 140 -1.47 2.72 20.12
C ALA A 140 -2.35 2.04 21.16
N GLN A 141 -3.53 1.58 20.74
CA GLN A 141 -4.38 0.66 21.49
C GLN A 141 -4.86 -0.45 20.55
N HIS A 142 -4.68 -1.70 20.98
CA HIS A 142 -5.16 -2.88 20.26
C HIS A 142 -6.69 -3.03 20.36
N ASP A 143 -7.25 -3.92 19.55
CA ASP A 143 -8.64 -4.35 19.69
C ASP A 143 -8.95 -4.73 21.15
N PRO A 144 -9.95 -4.09 21.80
CA PRO A 144 -10.29 -4.39 23.19
C PRO A 144 -10.94 -5.76 23.39
N ARG A 145 -11.31 -6.45 22.30
CA ARG A 145 -11.87 -7.80 22.31
C ARG A 145 -10.73 -8.81 22.42
N LEU A 146 -10.86 -9.77 23.32
CA LEU A 146 -9.85 -10.81 23.51
C LEU A 146 -10.07 -11.93 22.51
N LEU A 147 -9.12 -12.10 21.60
CA LEU A 147 -9.12 -13.18 20.64
C LEU A 147 -8.28 -14.37 21.12
N PHE A 148 -8.90 -15.55 21.12
CA PHE A 148 -8.29 -16.82 21.45
C PHE A 148 -8.27 -17.70 20.21
N GLY A 149 -7.08 -17.90 19.62
CA GLY A 149 -6.88 -18.93 18.61
C GLY A 149 -6.90 -20.32 19.25
N LEU A 150 -7.78 -21.19 18.77
CA LEU A 150 -8.03 -22.53 19.30
C LEU A 150 -7.35 -23.64 18.49
N GLY A 151 -6.74 -23.31 17.36
CA GLY A 151 -6.21 -24.31 16.43
C GLY A 151 -7.35 -25.16 15.87
N LYS A 152 -7.40 -26.44 16.24
CA LYS A 152 -8.45 -27.38 15.80
C LYS A 152 -9.51 -27.69 16.86
N ALA A 153 -9.39 -27.14 18.06
CA ALA A 153 -10.40 -27.36 19.09
C ALA A 153 -11.74 -26.72 18.67
N GLU A 154 -12.85 -27.45 18.85
CA GLU A 154 -14.21 -27.04 18.43
C GLU A 154 -14.90 -26.12 19.47
N GLY A 155 -14.20 -25.78 20.55
CA GLY A 155 -14.72 -24.91 21.60
C GLY A 155 -13.89 -24.98 22.88
N ALA A 156 -14.43 -24.38 23.93
CA ALA A 156 -13.92 -24.43 25.29
C ALA A 156 -14.98 -25.02 26.23
N ASP A 157 -14.56 -25.85 27.18
CA ASP A 157 -15.42 -26.43 28.22
C ASP A 157 -15.96 -25.36 29.17
N TRP A 158 -15.14 -24.33 29.41
CA TRP A 158 -15.50 -23.16 30.21
C TRP A 158 -14.64 -21.95 29.87
N VAL A 159 -15.20 -20.78 30.17
CA VAL A 159 -14.49 -19.50 30.27
C VAL A 159 -14.49 -19.01 31.71
N GLU A 160 -13.34 -18.57 32.20
CA GLU A 160 -13.19 -17.98 33.54
C GLU A 160 -12.63 -16.57 33.41
N VAL A 161 -13.26 -15.62 34.11
CA VAL A 161 -12.81 -14.24 34.23
C VAL A 161 -12.45 -13.99 35.69
N ALA A 162 -11.18 -13.71 35.95
CA ALA A 162 -10.73 -13.10 37.20
C ALA A 162 -10.77 -11.58 37.02
N TRP A 163 -11.72 -10.94 37.67
CA TRP A 163 -11.98 -9.51 37.57
C TRP A 163 -11.02 -8.70 38.47
N PRO A 164 -10.69 -7.45 38.10
CA PRO A 164 -9.93 -6.53 38.96
C PRO A 164 -10.54 -6.31 40.35
N SER A 165 -11.87 -6.44 40.48
CA SER A 165 -12.60 -6.40 41.75
C SER A 165 -12.24 -7.54 42.71
N GLY A 166 -11.54 -8.57 42.24
CA GLY A 166 -11.27 -9.82 42.97
C GLY A 166 -12.35 -10.89 42.76
N GLN A 167 -13.44 -10.57 42.06
CA GLN A 167 -14.45 -11.56 41.70
C GLN A 167 -13.88 -12.59 40.71
N LEU A 168 -14.25 -13.85 40.91
CA LEU A 168 -14.02 -14.92 39.94
C LEU A 168 -15.37 -15.35 39.37
N GLN A 169 -15.47 -15.37 38.04
CA GLN A 169 -16.70 -15.75 37.33
C GLN A 169 -16.36 -16.81 36.30
N ARG A 170 -17.01 -17.98 36.39
CA ARG A 170 -16.82 -19.07 35.43
C ARG A 170 -18.15 -19.38 34.75
N LEU A 171 -18.13 -19.44 33.43
CA LEU A 171 -19.29 -19.63 32.58
C LEU A 171 -19.08 -20.83 31.64
N GLY A 172 -20.19 -21.32 31.12
CA GLY A 172 -20.34 -22.62 30.48
C GLY A 172 -19.52 -22.85 29.21
N PRO A 173 -19.82 -23.95 28.50
CA PRO A 173 -19.10 -24.27 27.28
C PRO A 173 -19.32 -23.20 26.22
N VAL A 174 -18.26 -22.92 25.47
CA VAL A 174 -18.21 -21.87 24.45
C VAL A 174 -17.81 -22.52 23.14
N PRO A 175 -18.69 -22.61 22.13
CA PRO A 175 -18.34 -23.20 20.84
C PRO A 175 -17.33 -22.32 20.08
N SER A 176 -16.52 -22.92 19.21
CA SER A 176 -15.62 -22.17 18.33
C SER A 176 -16.38 -21.32 17.29
N GLY A 177 -15.72 -20.31 16.74
CA GLY A 177 -16.25 -19.42 15.70
C GLY A 177 -17.26 -18.41 16.23
N THR A 178 -17.25 -18.14 17.53
CA THR A 178 -18.25 -17.30 18.20
C THR A 178 -17.63 -16.15 18.96
N SER A 179 -18.46 -15.13 19.19
CA SER A 179 -18.12 -13.91 19.92
C SER A 179 -19.08 -13.73 21.09
N TRP A 180 -18.55 -13.51 22.28
CA TRP A 180 -19.33 -13.41 23.51
C TRP A 180 -19.00 -12.16 24.29
N LYS A 181 -20.02 -11.55 24.87
CA LYS A 181 -19.90 -10.53 25.91
C LYS A 181 -20.12 -11.15 27.28
N ILE A 182 -19.18 -10.90 28.18
CA ILE A 182 -19.25 -11.26 29.59
C ILE A 182 -19.38 -9.98 30.41
N VAL A 183 -20.42 -9.91 31.23
CA VAL A 183 -20.66 -8.79 32.14
C VAL A 183 -20.35 -9.24 33.55
N GLU A 184 -19.58 -8.43 34.29
CA GLU A 184 -19.18 -8.71 35.66
C GLU A 184 -20.39 -8.92 36.57
N GLY A 185 -20.41 -10.05 37.28
CA GLY A 185 -21.48 -10.43 38.19
C GLY A 185 -22.78 -10.87 37.50
N VAL A 186 -22.74 -11.15 36.19
CA VAL A 186 -23.87 -11.70 35.44
C VAL A 186 -23.53 -13.10 34.97
N ASP A 187 -24.20 -14.12 35.52
CA ASP A 187 -23.92 -15.53 35.24
C ASP A 187 -24.46 -16.05 33.89
N ILE A 188 -24.59 -15.15 32.90
CA ILE A 188 -25.14 -15.45 31.58
C ILE A 188 -24.16 -14.95 30.52
N LEU A 189 -23.76 -15.84 29.61
CA LEU A 189 -23.03 -15.49 28.39
C LEU A 189 -23.98 -14.82 27.39
N GLN A 190 -23.58 -13.67 26.86
CA GLN A 190 -24.34 -12.96 25.83
C GLN A 190 -23.62 -13.11 24.49
N GLU A 191 -24.23 -13.82 23.54
CA GLU A 191 -23.65 -13.92 22.20
C GLU A 191 -23.73 -12.56 21.51
N THR A 192 -22.63 -12.16 20.87
CA THR A 192 -22.53 -10.91 20.12
C THR A 192 -22.03 -11.24 18.72
N PRO A 193 -22.91 -11.72 17.81
CA PRO A 193 -22.49 -12.09 16.47
C PRO A 193 -21.87 -10.88 15.78
N GLU A 194 -20.67 -11.08 15.24
CA GLU A 194 -19.94 -10.03 14.54
C GLU A 194 -20.28 -10.07 13.06
N ARG A 195 -20.30 -8.88 12.44
CA ARG A 195 -20.46 -8.80 10.99
C ARG A 195 -19.10 -9.09 10.35
N LEU A 196 -19.00 -10.24 9.69
CA LEU A 196 -17.90 -10.50 8.77
C LEU A 196 -17.91 -9.44 7.68
N THR A 197 -16.76 -8.80 7.53
CA THR A 197 -16.47 -7.96 6.36
C THR A 197 -15.36 -8.61 5.55
N ARG A 198 -14.91 -7.95 4.50
CA ARG A 198 -13.74 -8.39 3.75
C ARG A 198 -12.89 -7.17 3.52
N LEU A 199 -11.65 -7.20 3.98
CA LEU A 199 -10.67 -6.19 3.60
C LEU A 199 -10.46 -6.25 2.09
N VAL A 200 -10.48 -5.06 1.47
CA VAL A 200 -10.26 -4.92 0.03
C VAL A 200 -8.82 -5.34 -0.26
N ASP A 201 -8.64 -6.27 -1.20
CA ASP A 201 -7.31 -6.61 -1.69
C ASP A 201 -6.66 -5.34 -2.28
N PRO A 202 -5.37 -5.08 -2.05
CA PRO A 202 -4.71 -3.93 -2.66
C PRO A 202 -4.90 -3.98 -4.17
N ILE A 203 -5.26 -2.84 -4.76
CA ILE A 203 -5.38 -2.73 -6.21
C ILE A 203 -4.09 -3.24 -6.84
N GLY A 204 -4.22 -4.14 -7.83
CA GLY A 204 -3.05 -4.67 -8.52
C GLY A 204 -2.24 -3.53 -9.13
N SER A 205 -0.93 -3.72 -9.34
CA SER A 205 -0.05 -2.67 -9.90
C SER A 205 -0.62 -2.02 -11.16
N GLU A 206 -1.30 -2.78 -12.01
CA GLU A 206 -1.99 -2.27 -13.20
C GLU A 206 -3.21 -1.37 -12.85
N GLN A 207 -4.03 -1.74 -11.86
CA GLN A 207 -5.15 -0.91 -11.42
C GLN A 207 -4.68 0.35 -10.70
N ALA A 208 -3.59 0.25 -9.91
CA ALA A 208 -2.93 1.39 -9.30
C ALA A 208 -2.43 2.37 -10.36
N LEU A 209 -1.83 1.86 -11.43
CA LEU A 209 -1.37 2.66 -12.56
C LEU A 209 -2.53 3.42 -13.23
N TRP A 210 -3.66 2.75 -13.46
CA TRP A 210 -4.84 3.40 -14.03
C TRP A 210 -5.45 4.48 -13.12
N HIS A 211 -5.43 4.29 -11.80
CA HIS A 211 -5.94 5.30 -10.85
C HIS A 211 -5.09 6.58 -10.80
N LYS A 212 -3.81 6.51 -11.19
CA LYS A 212 -2.93 7.68 -11.27
C LYS A 212 -3.07 8.47 -12.58
N LEU A 213 -3.83 7.95 -13.56
CA LEU A 213 -3.98 8.58 -14.86
C LEU A 213 -5.34 9.29 -14.98
N GLN A 214 -5.34 10.40 -15.72
CA GLN A 214 -6.58 11.03 -16.19
C GLN A 214 -7.16 10.29 -17.40
N VAL A 215 -6.37 9.38 -17.98
CA VAL A 215 -6.71 8.57 -19.14
C VAL A 215 -7.42 7.29 -18.70
N ILE A 216 -8.56 6.98 -19.32
CA ILE A 216 -9.40 5.82 -18.98
C ILE A 216 -9.17 4.69 -19.99
N GLN A 217 -8.98 3.47 -19.50
CA GLN A 217 -8.85 2.29 -20.35
C GLN A 217 -10.10 2.10 -21.24
N ASN A 218 -9.89 1.77 -22.51
CA ASN A 218 -10.91 1.63 -23.55
C ASN A 218 -11.71 2.90 -23.89
N ALA A 219 -11.33 4.07 -23.34
CA ALA A 219 -11.87 5.36 -23.73
C ALA A 219 -10.98 6.06 -24.77
N ASP A 220 -11.49 7.13 -25.38
CA ASP A 220 -10.75 7.94 -26.34
C ASP A 220 -9.52 8.57 -25.66
N PHE A 221 -8.35 8.43 -26.29
CA PHE A 221 -7.15 9.12 -25.85
C PHE A 221 -7.32 10.64 -26.06
N PRO A 222 -6.90 11.49 -25.11
CA PRO A 222 -7.06 12.93 -25.24
C PRO A 222 -6.37 13.44 -26.51
N ARG A 223 -6.99 14.43 -27.15
CA ARG A 223 -6.36 15.10 -28.29
C ARG A 223 -5.18 15.94 -27.79
N LEU A 224 -3.97 15.52 -28.16
CA LEU A 224 -2.74 16.23 -27.82
C LEU A 224 -2.24 17.06 -28.99
N GLU A 225 -1.87 18.30 -28.70
CA GLU A 225 -1.00 19.08 -29.58
C GLU A 225 0.45 18.69 -29.28
N VAL A 226 1.18 18.29 -30.31
CA VAL A 226 2.55 17.78 -30.19
C VAL A 226 3.48 18.63 -31.05
N ARG A 227 4.61 19.05 -30.51
CA ARG A 227 5.60 19.86 -31.23
C ARG A 227 6.69 18.97 -31.80
N ARG A 228 6.95 19.10 -33.10
CA ARG A 228 8.09 18.43 -33.73
C ARG A 228 9.40 19.01 -33.18
N LEU A 229 10.42 18.17 -33.00
CA LEU A 229 11.76 18.66 -32.65
C LEU A 229 12.29 19.65 -33.71
N GLU A 230 11.88 19.45 -34.96
CA GLU A 230 12.14 20.35 -36.07
C GLU A 230 10.81 20.62 -36.80
N GLY A 231 10.30 21.86 -36.69
CA GLY A 231 9.10 22.30 -37.40
C GLY A 231 7.93 22.71 -36.48
N PRO A 232 6.74 22.91 -37.07
CA PRO A 232 5.58 23.43 -36.35
C PRO A 232 4.92 22.37 -35.46
N THR A 233 4.10 22.86 -34.52
CA THR A 233 3.16 22.04 -33.76
C THR A 233 2.19 21.31 -34.70
N THR A 234 1.82 20.10 -34.33
CA THR A 234 0.93 19.23 -35.10
C THR A 234 0.07 18.39 -34.15
N THR A 235 -0.76 17.51 -34.70
CA THR A 235 -1.57 16.55 -33.91
C THR A 235 -1.34 15.14 -34.45
N LEU A 236 -1.48 14.14 -33.58
CA LEU A 236 -1.44 12.74 -34.02
C LEU A 236 -2.65 12.45 -34.92
N LYS A 237 -2.44 11.64 -35.96
CA LYS A 237 -3.48 11.36 -36.97
C LYS A 237 -4.55 10.44 -36.38
N LYS A 238 -5.82 10.80 -36.51
CA LYS A 238 -6.92 9.87 -36.19
C LYS A 238 -6.90 8.68 -37.15
N GLY A 239 -7.36 7.52 -36.69
CA GLY A 239 -7.44 6.31 -37.53
C GLY A 239 -6.15 5.50 -37.60
N VAL A 240 -5.10 5.91 -36.87
CA VAL A 240 -3.78 5.27 -36.92
C VAL A 240 -3.48 4.70 -35.54
N PRO A 241 -3.15 3.40 -35.42
CA PRO A 241 -2.67 2.83 -34.17
C PRO A 241 -1.32 3.41 -33.77
N TYR A 242 -1.17 3.78 -32.51
CA TYR A 242 0.08 4.33 -31.96
C TYR A 242 0.58 3.53 -30.78
N PHE A 243 1.89 3.39 -30.67
CA PHE A 243 2.57 3.09 -29.42
C PHE A 243 3.26 4.37 -28.96
N LEU A 244 2.68 5.05 -27.97
CA LEU A 244 3.14 6.33 -27.46
C LEU A 244 4.06 6.09 -26.27
N ASN A 245 5.33 6.42 -26.37
CA ASN A 245 6.30 6.33 -25.27
C ASN A 245 6.51 7.71 -24.66
N LEU A 246 6.15 7.90 -23.39
CA LEU A 246 6.35 9.14 -22.65
C LEU A 246 7.66 9.07 -21.86
N TRP A 247 8.50 10.08 -22.04
CA TRP A 247 9.85 10.09 -21.48
C TRP A 247 10.34 11.52 -21.22
N ALA A 248 11.48 11.64 -20.53
CA ALA A 248 12.18 12.91 -20.38
C ALA A 248 13.69 12.70 -20.37
N THR A 249 14.47 13.74 -20.65
CA THR A 249 15.94 13.65 -20.67
C THR A 249 16.54 13.36 -19.29
N TRP A 250 15.85 13.75 -18.21
CA TRP A 250 16.23 13.50 -16.82
C TRP A 250 15.75 12.14 -16.27
N CYS A 251 14.97 11.39 -17.04
CA CYS A 251 14.42 10.10 -16.64
C CYS A 251 15.44 8.97 -16.85
N ILE A 252 16.04 8.48 -15.76
CA ILE A 252 17.03 7.38 -15.80
C ILE A 252 16.42 6.08 -16.39
N PRO A 253 15.22 5.62 -15.97
CA PRO A 253 14.67 4.39 -16.53
C PRO A 253 14.31 4.50 -18.02
N CYS A 254 13.98 5.71 -18.51
CA CYS A 254 13.73 5.96 -19.93
C CYS A 254 14.96 5.65 -20.79
N ARG A 255 16.18 5.88 -20.26
CA ARG A 255 17.44 5.50 -20.94
C ARG A 255 17.57 4.00 -21.19
N GLN A 256 16.90 3.17 -20.39
CA GLN A 256 16.87 1.72 -20.57
C GLN A 256 15.76 1.30 -21.53
N GLU A 257 14.59 1.92 -21.44
CA GLU A 257 13.42 1.55 -22.24
C GLU A 257 13.55 1.93 -23.72
N MET A 258 13.94 3.18 -24.02
CA MET A 258 13.88 3.72 -25.37
C MET A 258 14.75 2.95 -26.39
N PRO A 259 15.99 2.53 -26.07
CA PRO A 259 16.80 1.70 -26.98
C PRO A 259 16.17 0.34 -27.27
N GLU A 260 15.45 -0.24 -26.31
CA GLU A 260 14.80 -1.53 -26.50
C GLU A 260 13.56 -1.40 -27.38
N LEU A 261 12.76 -0.34 -27.18
CA LEU A 261 11.67 0.01 -28.11
C LEU A 261 12.18 0.26 -29.53
N GLN A 262 13.35 0.90 -29.68
CA GLN A 262 14.00 1.09 -30.97
C GLN A 262 14.34 -0.22 -31.68
N LYS A 263 14.80 -1.26 -30.95
CA LYS A 263 15.04 -2.58 -31.53
C LYS A 263 13.76 -3.24 -32.04
N LEU A 264 12.62 -2.92 -31.43
CA LEU A 264 11.30 -3.43 -31.80
C LEU A 264 10.61 -2.65 -32.92
N LEU A 265 11.16 -1.50 -33.34
CA LEU A 265 10.59 -0.64 -34.38
C LEU A 265 10.16 -1.40 -35.65
N PRO A 266 10.96 -2.34 -36.22
CA PRO A 266 10.51 -3.09 -37.40
C PRO A 266 9.27 -3.94 -37.17
N ARG A 267 9.08 -4.47 -35.94
CA ARG A 267 7.90 -5.27 -35.60
C ARG A 267 6.66 -4.40 -35.41
N PHE A 268 6.80 -3.24 -34.78
CA PHE A 268 5.72 -2.24 -34.72
C PHE A 268 5.27 -1.84 -36.13
N GLN A 269 6.21 -1.55 -37.02
CA GLN A 269 5.93 -1.22 -38.42
C GLN A 269 5.22 -2.37 -39.16
N ALA A 270 5.65 -3.61 -38.96
CA ALA A 270 5.01 -4.78 -39.56
C ALA A 270 3.55 -4.98 -39.11
N ARG A 271 3.22 -4.59 -37.87
CA ARG A 271 1.84 -4.58 -37.34
C ARG A 271 1.05 -3.32 -37.69
N GLY A 272 1.64 -2.36 -38.42
CA GLY A 272 0.99 -1.09 -38.75
C GLY A 272 0.85 -0.12 -37.57
N ILE A 273 1.56 -0.36 -36.47
CA ILE A 273 1.54 0.47 -35.27
C ILE A 273 2.67 1.51 -35.36
N GLN A 274 2.34 2.78 -35.16
CA GLN A 274 3.32 3.87 -35.18
C GLN A 274 3.93 4.06 -33.79
N LEU A 275 5.19 3.65 -33.62
CA LEU A 275 5.97 3.96 -32.42
C LEU A 275 6.39 5.43 -32.43
N VAL A 276 5.99 6.18 -31.40
CA VAL A 276 6.24 7.62 -31.26
C VAL A 276 6.69 7.94 -29.84
N GLY A 277 7.75 8.73 -29.69
CA GLY A 277 8.19 9.25 -28.40
C GLY A 277 7.63 10.65 -28.14
N LEU A 278 7.05 10.84 -26.96
CA LEU A 278 6.57 12.13 -26.44
C LEU A 278 7.45 12.53 -25.26
N SER A 279 8.30 13.53 -25.47
CA SER A 279 9.09 14.13 -24.41
C SER A 279 8.21 15.08 -23.59
N VAL A 280 8.27 14.92 -22.26
CA VAL A 280 7.61 15.81 -21.28
C VAL A 280 8.54 16.89 -20.74
N ASP A 281 9.75 17.03 -21.33
CA ASP A 281 10.70 18.08 -20.94
C ASP A 281 10.11 19.48 -21.21
N GLN A 282 10.03 20.32 -20.18
CA GLN A 282 9.52 21.71 -20.29
C GLN A 282 10.64 22.73 -20.52
N ASP A 283 11.80 22.54 -19.88
CA ASP A 283 12.91 23.51 -19.87
C ASP A 283 14.10 23.10 -20.76
N VAL A 284 13.93 22.08 -21.60
CA VAL A 284 15.00 21.58 -22.47
C VAL A 284 14.72 21.97 -23.92
N GLU A 285 15.69 22.66 -24.54
CA GLU A 285 15.60 22.99 -25.95
C GLU A 285 15.57 21.73 -26.84
N ALA A 286 14.87 21.82 -27.97
CA ALA A 286 14.74 20.69 -28.91
C ALA A 286 16.09 20.11 -29.38
N ALA A 287 17.14 20.93 -29.46
CA ALA A 287 18.49 20.49 -29.78
C ALA A 287 19.09 19.58 -28.69
N GLY A 288 18.82 19.86 -27.42
CA GLY A 288 19.23 19.01 -26.30
C GLY A 288 18.52 17.66 -26.32
N ILE A 289 17.21 17.66 -26.55
CA ILE A 289 16.38 16.45 -26.68
C ILE A 289 16.88 15.58 -27.85
N LYS A 290 17.18 16.20 -29.00
CA LYS A 290 17.74 15.51 -30.17
C LYS A 290 19.10 14.88 -29.88
N THR A 291 19.97 15.60 -29.16
CA THR A 291 21.29 15.10 -28.78
C THR A 291 21.17 13.89 -27.86
N PHE A 292 20.28 13.95 -26.86
CA PHE A 292 20.00 12.84 -25.96
C PHE A 292 19.48 11.61 -26.72
N ALA A 293 18.49 11.78 -27.59
CA ALA A 293 17.94 10.68 -28.39
C ALA A 293 19.00 10.04 -29.29
N ALA A 294 19.87 10.86 -29.90
CA ALA A 294 20.97 10.37 -30.73
C ALA A 294 21.98 9.54 -29.92
N GLN A 295 22.29 9.93 -28.68
CA GLN A 295 23.16 9.14 -27.78
C GLN A 295 22.56 7.76 -27.44
N LEU A 296 21.24 7.67 -27.37
CA LEU A 296 20.53 6.41 -27.14
C LEU A 296 20.29 5.58 -28.41
N GLY A 297 20.68 6.10 -29.58
CA GLY A 297 20.45 5.43 -30.87
C GLY A 297 18.98 5.41 -31.31
N VAL A 298 18.15 6.32 -30.77
CA VAL A 298 16.72 6.38 -31.04
C VAL A 298 16.45 7.15 -32.34
N THR A 299 15.65 6.56 -33.22
CA THR A 299 15.35 7.05 -34.58
C THR A 299 13.86 7.09 -34.91
N TYR A 300 13.00 6.48 -34.09
CA TYR A 300 11.55 6.64 -34.25
C TYR A 300 11.13 8.10 -34.01
N PRO A 301 9.99 8.55 -34.57
CA PRO A 301 9.57 9.95 -34.46
C PRO A 301 9.44 10.43 -33.00
N LEU A 302 10.01 11.61 -32.73
CA LEU A 302 9.98 12.26 -31.42
C LEU A 302 9.27 13.60 -31.49
N TYR A 303 8.48 13.89 -30.47
CA TYR A 303 7.78 15.16 -30.27
C TYR A 303 7.93 15.61 -28.82
N THR A 304 7.69 16.89 -28.56
CA THR A 304 7.50 17.43 -27.20
C THR A 304 6.03 17.75 -26.96
N ILE A 305 5.60 17.65 -25.70
CA ILE A 305 4.29 18.08 -25.23
C ILE A 305 4.45 19.11 -24.11
N ASP A 306 3.55 20.09 -24.08
CA ASP A 306 3.53 21.13 -23.05
C ASP A 306 2.84 20.65 -21.76
N GLU A 307 2.95 21.46 -20.71
CA GLU A 307 2.39 21.20 -19.38
C GLU A 307 0.86 20.94 -19.42
N GLU A 308 0.11 21.65 -20.25
CA GLU A 308 -1.34 21.43 -20.41
C GLU A 308 -1.63 20.02 -20.94
N ASN A 309 -0.88 19.57 -21.95
CA ASN A 309 -1.03 18.24 -22.53
C ASN A 309 -0.50 17.13 -21.61
N VAL A 310 0.51 17.41 -20.78
CA VAL A 310 0.97 16.51 -19.71
C VAL A 310 -0.13 16.33 -18.65
N GLY A 311 -0.78 17.42 -18.22
CA GLY A 311 -1.88 17.39 -17.24
C GLY A 311 -3.08 16.57 -17.70
N LYS A 312 -3.37 16.55 -19.01
CA LYS A 312 -4.41 15.68 -19.61
C LYS A 312 -4.13 14.18 -19.47
N ILE A 313 -2.89 13.79 -19.17
CA ILE A 313 -2.46 12.40 -19.03
C ILE A 313 -2.31 12.01 -17.56
N PHE A 314 -1.58 12.82 -16.80
CA PHE A 314 -1.11 12.48 -15.45
C PHE A 314 -1.89 13.13 -14.31
N GLY A 315 -2.62 14.23 -14.55
CA GLY A 315 -3.22 15.02 -13.47
C GLY A 315 -2.15 15.80 -12.72
N GLU A 316 -2.04 15.60 -11.40
CA GLU A 316 -1.16 16.39 -10.52
C GLU A 316 0.27 15.83 -10.40
N GLU A 317 0.49 14.53 -10.63
CA GLU A 317 1.80 13.89 -10.46
C GLU A 317 2.26 13.17 -11.74
N ILE A 318 3.41 13.57 -12.28
CA ILE A 318 4.01 12.95 -13.46
C ILE A 318 4.86 11.75 -13.06
N PHE A 319 4.60 10.60 -13.66
CA PHE A 319 5.43 9.41 -13.51
C PHE A 319 5.80 8.83 -14.89
N ILE A 320 7.11 8.70 -15.14
CA ILE A 320 7.67 8.23 -16.40
C ILE A 320 8.84 7.27 -16.12
N PRO A 321 9.16 6.33 -17.02
CA PRO A 321 8.58 6.10 -18.34
C PRO A 321 7.18 5.47 -18.29
N LEU A 322 6.31 5.94 -19.19
CA LEU A 322 4.98 5.40 -19.39
C LEU A 322 4.70 5.23 -20.87
N SER A 323 4.20 4.07 -21.30
CA SER A 323 3.85 3.84 -22.69
C SER A 323 2.37 3.48 -22.84
N PHE A 324 1.73 3.96 -23.90
CA PHE A 324 0.33 3.66 -24.25
C PHE A 324 0.23 2.97 -25.60
N LEU A 325 -0.64 1.96 -25.69
CA LEU A 325 -1.13 1.45 -26.96
C LEU A 325 -2.48 2.10 -27.28
N ILE A 326 -2.53 2.83 -28.39
CA ILE A 326 -3.74 3.46 -28.91
C ILE A 326 -4.21 2.66 -30.13
N ASP A 327 -5.48 2.23 -30.12
CA ASP A 327 -6.07 1.47 -31.22
C ASP A 327 -6.38 2.35 -32.45
N ASP A 328 -6.83 1.72 -33.54
CA ASP A 328 -7.21 2.40 -34.79
C ASP A 328 -8.41 3.34 -34.63
N LYS A 329 -9.19 3.20 -33.55
CA LYS A 329 -10.30 4.10 -33.21
C LYS A 329 -9.86 5.29 -32.35
N GLY A 330 -8.59 5.32 -31.95
CA GLY A 330 -8.04 6.36 -31.08
C GLY A 330 -8.29 6.11 -29.60
N ARG A 331 -8.62 4.87 -29.19
CA ARG A 331 -8.89 4.50 -27.81
C ARG A 331 -7.67 3.85 -27.15
N VAL A 332 -7.57 3.98 -25.84
CA VAL A 332 -6.46 3.42 -25.06
C VAL A 332 -6.70 1.95 -24.80
N ALA A 333 -5.98 1.09 -25.52
CA ALA A 333 -6.08 -0.36 -25.37
C ALA A 333 -5.29 -0.85 -24.15
N GLU A 334 -4.04 -0.39 -24.01
CA GLU A 334 -3.13 -0.83 -22.96
C GLU A 334 -2.21 0.30 -22.49
N VAL A 335 -1.70 0.15 -21.27
CA VAL A 335 -0.67 1.01 -20.66
C VAL A 335 0.47 0.14 -20.12
N PHE A 336 1.69 0.65 -20.20
CA PHE A 336 2.91 -0.04 -19.81
C PHE A 336 3.77 0.88 -18.95
N GLU A 337 4.04 0.46 -17.72
CA GLU A 337 4.95 1.17 -16.81
C GLU A 337 6.38 0.67 -17.03
N GLY A 338 7.18 1.50 -17.70
CA GLY A 338 8.58 1.25 -18.02
C GLY A 338 8.96 -0.13 -18.58
N TRP A 339 10.26 -0.45 -18.50
CA TRP A 339 10.84 -1.64 -19.14
C TRP A 339 11.02 -2.83 -18.19
N SER A 340 9.92 -3.28 -17.58
CA SER A 340 9.93 -4.47 -16.70
C SER A 340 9.85 -5.80 -17.48
N PRO A 341 10.22 -6.95 -16.89
CA PRO A 341 9.99 -8.26 -17.50
C PRO A 341 8.53 -8.53 -17.88
N GLN A 342 7.57 -7.94 -17.15
CA GLN A 342 6.14 -8.05 -17.46
C GLN A 342 5.77 -7.20 -18.67
N SER A 343 6.20 -5.93 -18.71
CA SER A 343 5.98 -5.03 -19.85
C SER A 343 6.61 -5.61 -21.13
N GLN A 344 7.83 -6.14 -21.04
CA GLN A 344 8.52 -6.80 -22.16
C GLN A 344 7.68 -7.95 -22.73
N ARG A 345 7.22 -8.89 -21.89
CA ARG A 345 6.39 -10.01 -22.37
C ARG A 345 5.13 -9.55 -23.07
N ARG A 346 4.42 -8.57 -22.50
CA ARG A 346 3.19 -8.02 -23.09
C ARG A 346 3.45 -7.34 -24.43
N ILE A 347 4.49 -6.50 -24.53
CA ILE A 347 4.87 -5.84 -25.77
C ILE A 347 5.28 -6.87 -26.83
N HIS A 348 6.01 -7.92 -26.46
CA HIS A 348 6.35 -8.99 -27.38
C HIS A 348 5.11 -9.75 -27.87
N GLN A 349 4.18 -10.12 -26.99
CA GLN A 349 2.92 -10.78 -27.37
C GLN A 349 2.03 -9.92 -28.28
N LEU A 350 2.04 -8.60 -28.08
CA LEU A 350 1.33 -7.66 -28.96
C LEU A 350 1.90 -7.68 -30.39
N LEU A 351 3.21 -7.91 -30.52
CA LEU A 351 3.97 -7.79 -31.76
C LEU A 351 4.21 -9.13 -32.48
N GLU A 352 3.94 -10.25 -31.83
CA GLU A 352 3.85 -11.59 -32.43
C GLU A 352 2.55 -11.73 -33.20
#